data_AF-A0A1I9S1C5-F1
#
_entry.id   AF-A0A1I9S1C5-F1
#
_cell.length_a   1.000
_cell.length_b   1.000
_cell.length_c   1.000
_cell.angle_alpha   90.00
_cell.angle_beta   90.00
_cell.angle_gamma   90.00
#
_symmetry.space_group_name_H-M   'P 1'
#
loop_
_entity.id
_entity.type
_entity.pdbx_description
1 polymer ?
#
loop_
_entity_poly.entity_id
_entity_poly.type
_entity_poly.pdbx_seq_one_letter_code
_entity_poly.pdbx_strand_id
1 'polypeptide(L)'
;MVPVIWLTVLIALVDSLQIIPTFHDFQRAKTDLLGLIESVKRGDDLPMIAGTVRLAFHDCIGKGKCDGCIDHSKPGNAGLKRVTDRLDALYDASYKGKISRADFYALASVIALTRSTANLSDKYNGLRKFKVGRKDCSTSPVESIDSSDIPRGSDGTSKTLQFFKREFGMKTQEAVALLGAHTLGRCSLQNSGFVGSWVDQRFSTAPPGEGNLSPTGILDNAYYRMIIDIVPWTQVNINGTRIQWQEPSNSIPNDKLPESKRSPLLLNSDMAISWIIKPSDALGTVSCRPTSLKTPCRHSNAHTFAKIYAKNNALWVKDFTKAFNKMIEMNENKLRKAPIFYGYFDEMNSHDEPINESVDEISEDIF
;
A
#
# COMPACT_ATOMS: atom_id res chain seq x y z
N MET A 1 28.55 23.08 -58.70
CA MET A 1 28.69 22.01 -57.70
C MET A 1 28.42 22.60 -56.33
N VAL A 2 27.22 22.41 -55.80
CA VAL A 2 26.78 22.94 -54.49
C VAL A 2 26.91 21.80 -53.47
N PRO A 3 27.48 22.03 -52.28
CA PRO A 3 27.71 20.96 -51.31
C PRO A 3 26.41 20.68 -50.55
N VAL A 4 25.91 19.45 -50.64
CA VAL A 4 24.90 18.93 -49.72
C VAL A 4 25.63 18.55 -48.43
N ILE A 5 25.69 19.50 -47.50
CA ILE A 5 26.18 19.25 -46.14
C ILE A 5 25.12 18.38 -45.46
N TRP A 6 25.58 17.21 -45.05
CA TRP A 6 24.84 16.20 -44.33
C TRP A 6 24.20 16.80 -43.07
N LEU A 7 22.87 16.87 -43.05
CA LEU A 7 22.08 17.07 -41.85
C LEU A 7 22.11 15.73 -41.07
N THR A 8 23.24 15.43 -40.43
CA THR A 8 23.37 14.29 -39.54
C THR A 8 22.53 14.54 -38.29
N VAL A 9 21.33 13.96 -38.29
CA VAL A 9 20.68 13.27 -37.16
C VAL A 9 20.92 13.91 -35.79
N LEU A 10 20.11 14.92 -35.49
CA LEU A 10 19.81 15.36 -34.12
C LEU A 10 18.72 14.44 -33.54
N ILE A 11 19.00 13.13 -33.46
CA ILE A 11 18.12 12.16 -32.80
C ILE A 11 18.97 11.28 -31.89
N ALA A 12 19.37 11.84 -30.75
CA ALA A 12 19.71 11.06 -29.56
C ALA A 12 19.72 12.01 -28.36
N LEU A 13 19.03 11.59 -27.28
CA LEU A 13 18.99 12.21 -25.96
C LEU A 13 18.04 13.41 -25.81
N VAL A 14 16.76 13.21 -26.12
CA VAL A 14 15.76 13.77 -25.22
C VAL A 14 15.69 12.79 -24.04
N ASP A 15 16.56 12.96 -23.05
CA ASP A 15 16.16 12.56 -21.71
C ASP A 15 14.85 13.30 -21.45
N SER A 16 13.73 12.57 -21.48
CA SER A 16 12.41 13.16 -21.26
C SER A 16 12.51 13.98 -19.99
N LEU A 17 12.38 15.30 -20.12
CA LEU A 17 12.52 16.22 -19.00
C LEU A 17 11.62 15.71 -17.87
N GLN A 18 12.19 15.53 -16.67
CA GLN A 18 11.45 15.04 -15.52
C GLN A 18 10.19 15.90 -15.33
N ILE A 19 9.00 15.29 -15.50
CA ILE A 19 7.74 16.01 -15.37
C ILE A 19 7.52 16.34 -13.90
N ILE A 20 7.51 17.64 -13.57
CA ILE A 20 7.18 18.14 -12.25
C ILE A 20 5.85 18.90 -12.37
N PRO A 21 4.77 18.46 -11.69
CA PRO A 21 3.51 19.16 -11.77
C PRO A 21 3.61 20.58 -11.20
N THR A 22 2.81 21.50 -11.74
CA THR A 22 2.60 22.79 -11.10
C THR A 22 1.81 22.61 -9.79
N PHE A 23 1.82 23.62 -8.91
CA PHE A 23 0.97 23.60 -7.72
C PHE A 23 -0.51 23.38 -8.07
N HIS A 24 -1.00 24.10 -9.08
CA HIS A 24 -2.39 24.01 -9.50
C HIS A 24 -2.74 22.62 -10.05
N ASP A 25 -1.89 22.05 -10.91
CA ASP A 25 -2.13 20.70 -11.46
C ASP A 25 -2.07 19.63 -10.37
N PHE A 26 -1.15 19.76 -9.42
CA PHE A 26 -1.06 18.85 -8.28
C PHE A 26 -2.29 18.93 -7.37
N GLN A 27 -2.78 20.15 -7.05
CA GLN A 27 -4.00 20.29 -6.26
C GLN A 27 -5.24 19.75 -6.98
N ARG A 28 -5.36 20.03 -8.29
CA ARG A 28 -6.46 19.49 -9.09
C ARG A 28 -6.42 17.96 -9.13
N ALA A 29 -5.24 17.37 -9.34
CA ALA A 29 -5.06 15.92 -9.33
C ALA A 29 -5.54 15.30 -8.02
N LYS A 30 -5.19 15.89 -6.86
CA LYS A 30 -5.66 15.41 -5.56
C LYS A 30 -7.19 15.40 -5.47
N THR A 31 -7.83 16.49 -5.87
CA THR A 31 -9.29 16.65 -5.82
C THR A 31 -9.99 15.65 -6.74
N ASP A 32 -9.54 15.55 -7.99
CA ASP A 32 -10.14 14.64 -8.97
C ASP A 32 -9.93 13.18 -8.59
N LEU A 33 -8.75 12.82 -8.06
CA LEU A 33 -8.47 11.48 -7.56
C LEU A 33 -9.37 11.12 -6.36
N LEU A 34 -9.59 12.05 -5.43
CA LEU A 34 -10.52 11.85 -4.33
C LEU A 34 -11.94 11.63 -4.85
N GLY A 35 -12.39 12.45 -5.80
CA GLY A 35 -13.69 12.30 -6.45
C GLY A 35 -13.84 10.95 -7.15
N LEU A 36 -12.80 10.50 -7.87
CA LEU A 36 -12.78 9.20 -8.52
C LEU A 36 -12.84 8.04 -7.52
N ILE A 37 -12.11 8.13 -6.39
CA ILE A 37 -12.14 7.11 -5.33
C ILE A 37 -13.55 7.00 -4.74
N GLU A 38 -14.19 8.13 -4.43
CA GLU A 38 -15.56 8.19 -3.90
C GLU A 38 -16.62 7.72 -4.91
N SER A 39 -16.39 7.92 -6.21
CA SER A 39 -17.35 7.54 -7.26
C SER A 39 -17.65 6.05 -7.35
N VAL A 40 -16.82 5.19 -6.73
CA VAL A 40 -16.94 3.72 -6.76
C VAL A 40 -17.49 3.16 -5.44
N LYS A 41 -18.01 4.02 -4.56
CA LYS A 41 -18.59 3.64 -3.26
C LYS A 41 -19.74 2.63 -3.42
N ARG A 42 -19.78 1.61 -2.55
CA ARG A 42 -20.83 0.58 -2.49
C ARG A 42 -21.28 0.38 -1.04
N GLY A 43 -22.40 0.99 -0.66
CA GLY A 43 -22.73 1.13 0.76
C GLY A 43 -21.60 1.89 1.46
N ASP A 44 -21.05 1.33 2.54
CA ASP A 44 -19.91 1.93 3.25
C ASP A 44 -18.54 1.45 2.75
N ASP A 45 -18.50 0.59 1.74
CA ASP A 45 -17.24 0.12 1.15
C ASP A 45 -16.74 1.09 0.07
N LEU A 46 -15.43 1.33 0.06
CA LEU A 46 -14.71 2.11 -0.94
C LEU A 46 -13.62 1.26 -1.60
N PRO A 47 -13.97 0.41 -2.58
CA PRO A 47 -13.03 -0.56 -3.17
C PRO A 47 -11.79 0.06 -3.82
N MET A 48 -11.89 1.31 -4.27
CA MET A 48 -10.75 2.05 -4.85
C MET A 48 -9.65 2.33 -3.82
N ILE A 49 -9.93 2.35 -2.52
CA ILE A 49 -8.90 2.50 -1.49
C ILE A 49 -7.91 1.32 -1.55
N ALA A 50 -8.41 0.10 -1.34
CA ALA A 50 -7.58 -1.10 -1.43
C ALA A 50 -6.99 -1.29 -2.84
N GLY A 51 -7.77 -0.98 -3.88
CA GLY A 51 -7.35 -1.12 -5.27
C GLY A 51 -6.13 -0.27 -5.64
N THR A 52 -6.13 1.01 -5.27
CA THR A 52 -5.03 1.94 -5.56
C THR A 52 -3.79 1.66 -4.71
N VAL A 53 -3.96 1.22 -3.46
CA VAL A 53 -2.85 0.79 -2.59
C VAL A 53 -2.18 -0.46 -3.15
N ARG A 54 -2.97 -1.45 -3.60
CA ARG A 54 -2.43 -2.63 -4.30
C ARG A 54 -1.72 -2.22 -5.60
N LEU A 55 -2.32 -1.35 -6.40
CA LEU A 55 -1.69 -0.86 -7.63
C LEU A 55 -0.32 -0.24 -7.34
N ALA A 56 -0.20 0.65 -6.36
CA ALA A 56 1.08 1.26 -6.00
C ALA A 56 2.12 0.23 -5.53
N PHE A 57 1.73 -0.79 -4.76
CA PHE A 57 2.66 -1.87 -4.40
C PHE A 57 3.15 -2.62 -5.62
N HIS A 58 2.25 -2.98 -6.54
CA HIS A 58 2.57 -3.76 -7.74
C HIS A 58 3.35 -2.97 -8.79
N ASP A 59 3.07 -1.67 -8.94
CA ASP A 59 3.82 -0.74 -9.78
C ASP A 59 5.28 -0.65 -9.30
N CYS A 60 5.52 -0.64 -8.00
CA CYS A 60 6.86 -0.49 -7.45
C CYS A 60 7.74 -1.76 -7.46
N ILE A 61 7.29 -2.86 -8.06
CA ILE A 61 8.00 -4.15 -8.10
C ILE A 61 8.82 -4.27 -9.38
N GLY A 62 10.08 -4.68 -9.25
CA GLY A 62 10.94 -5.03 -10.37
C GLY A 62 11.98 -3.98 -10.70
N LYS A 63 12.48 -4.03 -11.93
CA LYS A 63 13.57 -3.15 -12.37
C LYS A 63 13.10 -1.71 -12.60
N GLY A 64 11.89 -1.55 -13.13
CA GLY A 64 11.26 -0.24 -13.33
C GLY A 64 11.00 0.50 -12.02
N LYS A 65 10.78 -0.26 -10.93
CA LYS A 65 10.24 0.29 -9.67
C LYS A 65 8.97 1.08 -10.00
N CYS A 66 8.64 2.12 -9.24
CA CYS A 66 7.37 2.84 -9.43
C CYS A 66 7.44 3.71 -10.70
N ASP A 67 7.16 3.13 -11.86
CA ASP A 67 7.31 3.75 -13.19
C ASP A 67 6.01 3.83 -13.99
N GLY A 68 4.85 3.62 -13.34
CA GLY A 68 3.54 3.83 -13.95
C GLY A 68 3.19 2.79 -15.01
N CYS A 69 3.72 1.57 -14.87
CA CYS A 69 3.54 0.49 -15.82
C CYS A 69 3.14 -0.82 -15.14
N ILE A 70 2.14 -1.49 -15.70
CA ILE A 70 1.61 -2.75 -15.18
C ILE A 70 1.42 -3.75 -16.32
N ASP A 71 2.05 -4.92 -16.23
CA ASP A 71 1.72 -6.06 -17.09
C ASP A 71 0.45 -6.77 -16.57
N HIS A 72 -0.69 -6.47 -17.18
CA HIS A 72 -1.97 -7.11 -16.87
C HIS A 72 -2.09 -8.57 -17.33
N SER A 73 -1.15 -9.08 -18.13
CA SER A 73 -1.11 -10.51 -18.50
C SER A 73 -0.59 -11.39 -17.37
N LYS A 74 0.16 -10.82 -16.40
CA LYS A 74 0.70 -11.57 -15.26
C LYS A 74 -0.41 -11.97 -14.29
N PRO A 75 -0.48 -13.26 -13.87
CA PRO A 75 -1.45 -13.70 -12.86
C PRO A 75 -1.40 -12.91 -11.55
N GLY A 76 -0.21 -12.43 -11.13
CA GLY A 76 -0.06 -11.60 -9.93
C GLY A 76 -0.79 -10.25 -10.01
N ASN A 77 -1.03 -9.74 -11.21
CA ASN A 77 -1.71 -8.46 -11.47
C ASN A 77 -3.20 -8.63 -11.79
N ALA A 78 -3.73 -9.86 -11.75
CA ALA A 78 -5.13 -10.15 -12.02
C ALA A 78 -6.05 -9.29 -11.12
N GLY A 79 -7.07 -8.68 -11.74
CA GLY A 79 -8.01 -7.77 -11.10
C GLY A 79 -7.54 -6.33 -10.94
N LEU A 80 -6.27 -5.97 -11.23
CA LEU A 80 -5.83 -4.57 -11.19
C LEU A 80 -6.38 -3.72 -12.35
N LYS A 81 -6.73 -4.34 -13.48
CA LYS A 81 -7.24 -3.62 -14.67
C LYS A 81 -8.42 -2.71 -14.37
N ARG A 82 -9.32 -3.12 -13.46
CA ARG A 82 -10.48 -2.31 -13.04
C ARG A 82 -10.11 -1.01 -12.33
N VAL A 83 -8.90 -0.93 -11.78
CA VAL A 83 -8.35 0.25 -11.08
C VAL A 83 -7.58 1.09 -12.08
N THR A 84 -6.67 0.48 -12.86
CA THR A 84 -5.88 1.19 -13.88
C THR A 84 -6.79 1.80 -14.95
N ASP A 85 -7.79 1.08 -15.48
CA ASP A 85 -8.73 1.63 -16.48
C ASP A 85 -9.40 2.94 -16.01
N ARG A 86 -9.73 3.05 -14.73
CA ARG A 86 -10.36 4.26 -14.15
C ARG A 86 -9.37 5.40 -13.98
N LEU A 87 -8.19 5.10 -13.45
CA LEU A 87 -7.13 6.09 -13.27
C LEU A 87 -6.62 6.58 -14.62
N ASP A 88 -6.45 5.68 -15.58
CA ASP A 88 -5.95 5.96 -16.92
C ASP A 88 -6.94 6.80 -17.71
N ALA A 89 -8.25 6.53 -17.61
CA ALA A 89 -9.27 7.38 -18.21
C ALA A 89 -9.20 8.83 -17.70
N LEU A 90 -9.05 9.02 -16.37
CA LEU A 90 -8.89 10.36 -15.78
C LEU A 90 -7.56 11.00 -16.18
N TYR A 91 -6.47 10.22 -16.16
CA TYR A 91 -5.15 10.69 -16.52
C TYR A 91 -5.09 11.16 -17.98
N ASP A 92 -5.62 10.34 -18.89
CA ASP A 92 -5.61 10.59 -20.33
C ASP A 92 -6.44 11.80 -20.72
N ALA A 93 -7.55 12.05 -20.00
CA ALA A 93 -8.41 13.19 -20.24
C ALA A 93 -7.78 14.53 -19.78
N SER A 94 -7.03 14.52 -18.68
CA SER A 94 -6.74 15.77 -17.94
C SER A 94 -5.28 16.02 -17.58
N TYR A 95 -4.42 14.98 -17.55
CA TYR A 95 -3.14 15.01 -16.82
C TYR A 95 -1.90 14.66 -17.66
N LYS A 96 -2.06 14.14 -18.88
CA LYS A 96 -0.95 13.94 -19.83
C LYS A 96 -0.09 15.20 -19.96
N GLY A 97 1.22 15.05 -19.73
CA GLY A 97 2.21 16.13 -19.78
C GLY A 97 2.24 17.07 -18.58
N LYS A 98 1.29 16.97 -17.64
CA LYS A 98 1.24 17.80 -16.41
C LYS A 98 1.79 17.07 -15.19
N ILE A 99 1.60 15.77 -15.13
CA ILE A 99 2.11 14.86 -14.10
C ILE A 99 2.45 13.55 -14.81
N SER A 100 3.51 12.86 -14.37
CA SER A 100 3.80 11.52 -14.90
C SER A 100 2.72 10.54 -14.45
N ARG A 101 2.47 9.48 -15.23
CA ARG A 101 1.51 8.44 -14.83
C ARG A 101 1.96 7.73 -13.55
N ALA A 102 3.27 7.51 -13.39
CA ALA A 102 3.89 6.99 -12.19
C ALA A 102 3.58 7.85 -10.94
N ASP A 103 3.72 9.18 -11.05
CA ASP A 103 3.31 10.09 -9.99
C ASP A 103 1.80 10.04 -9.74
N PHE A 104 1.00 9.91 -10.80
CA PHE A 104 -0.46 9.85 -10.70
C PHE A 104 -0.94 8.60 -9.96
N TYR A 105 -0.38 7.42 -10.27
CA TYR A 105 -0.65 6.17 -9.55
C TYR A 105 -0.21 6.24 -8.08
N ALA A 106 1.00 6.73 -7.82
CA ALA A 106 1.48 6.92 -6.45
C ALA A 106 0.60 7.90 -5.67
N LEU A 107 0.20 9.03 -6.28
CA LEU A 107 -0.68 10.02 -5.66
C LEU A 107 -2.07 9.44 -5.38
N ALA A 108 -2.63 8.65 -6.29
CA ALA A 108 -3.91 7.98 -6.09
C ALA A 108 -3.92 7.12 -4.82
N SER A 109 -2.87 6.32 -4.60
CA SER A 109 -2.74 5.50 -3.39
C SER A 109 -2.62 6.33 -2.10
N VAL A 110 -1.91 7.46 -2.15
CA VAL A 110 -1.73 8.37 -1.02
C VAL A 110 -3.03 9.11 -0.68
N ILE A 111 -3.82 9.49 -1.69
CA ILE A 111 -5.16 10.06 -1.49
C ILE A 111 -6.12 9.02 -0.92
N ALA A 112 -6.09 7.79 -1.42
CA ALA A 112 -6.86 6.67 -0.86
C ALA A 112 -6.53 6.41 0.62
N LEU A 113 -5.24 6.34 0.97
CA LEU A 113 -4.80 6.14 2.36
C LEU A 113 -5.17 7.33 3.24
N THR A 114 -5.05 8.56 2.74
CA THR A 114 -5.52 9.76 3.46
C THR A 114 -7.02 9.66 3.73
N ARG A 115 -7.80 9.26 2.71
CA ARG A 115 -9.25 9.10 2.83
C ARG A 115 -9.66 8.00 3.81
N SER A 116 -8.92 6.90 3.84
CA SER A 116 -9.17 5.75 4.72
C SER A 116 -9.07 6.07 6.22
N THR A 117 -8.46 7.20 6.59
CA THR A 117 -8.31 7.68 7.98
C THR A 117 -9.00 9.03 8.22
N ALA A 118 -9.76 9.55 7.24
CA ALA A 118 -10.33 10.90 7.28
C ALA A 118 -11.24 11.16 8.50
N ASN A 119 -11.90 10.12 9.02
CA ASN A 119 -12.80 10.22 10.18
C ASN A 119 -12.22 9.63 11.48
N LEU A 120 -10.93 9.27 11.49
CA LEU A 120 -10.27 8.62 12.65
C LEU A 120 -9.37 9.59 13.41
N SER A 121 -9.00 9.25 14.66
CA SER A 121 -8.02 10.03 15.43
C SER A 121 -6.61 9.92 14.82
N ASP A 122 -6.18 8.68 14.53
CA ASP A 122 -4.88 8.40 13.95
C ASP A 122 -4.91 8.62 12.43
N LYS A 123 -4.20 9.64 11.95
CA LYS A 123 -4.20 10.04 10.54
C LYS A 123 -3.01 9.47 9.77
N TYR A 124 -3.29 8.93 8.59
CA TYR A 124 -2.26 8.73 7.58
C TYR A 124 -1.72 10.08 7.10
N ASN A 125 -0.40 10.28 7.18
CA ASN A 125 0.25 11.57 6.92
C ASN A 125 1.20 11.55 5.71
N GLY A 126 1.09 10.53 4.85
CA GLY A 126 2.01 10.34 3.73
C GLY A 126 1.99 11.47 2.69
N LEU A 127 0.83 12.13 2.52
CA LEU A 127 0.67 13.24 1.58
C LEU A 127 1.58 14.44 1.90
N ARG A 128 1.82 14.72 3.19
CA ARG A 128 2.69 15.84 3.63
C ARG A 128 4.15 15.68 3.19
N LYS A 129 4.58 14.44 2.96
CA LYS A 129 5.95 14.10 2.55
C LYS A 129 5.99 13.52 1.13
N PHE A 130 4.90 13.68 0.37
CA PHE A 130 4.83 13.14 -0.98
C PHE A 130 5.88 13.80 -1.87
N LYS A 131 6.49 13.00 -2.74
CA LYS A 131 7.46 13.43 -3.73
C LYS A 131 6.92 13.15 -5.14
N VAL A 132 7.33 14.01 -6.07
CA VAL A 132 6.97 13.99 -7.49
C VAL A 132 8.23 13.89 -8.36
N GLY A 133 8.05 13.68 -9.66
CA GLY A 133 9.08 13.53 -10.66
C GLY A 133 9.44 12.08 -10.98
N ARG A 134 8.57 11.10 -10.69
CA ARG A 134 8.79 9.72 -11.14
C ARG A 134 8.83 9.68 -12.66
N LYS A 135 9.78 8.94 -13.23
CA LYS A 135 9.82 8.67 -14.67
C LYS A 135 8.80 7.59 -15.01
N ASP A 136 8.01 7.84 -16.04
CA ASP A 136 7.18 6.82 -16.66
C ASP A 136 8.05 5.83 -17.42
N CYS A 137 7.69 4.54 -17.41
CA CYS A 137 8.36 3.57 -18.25
C CYS A 137 8.17 3.91 -19.73
N SER A 138 9.11 3.48 -20.58
CA SER A 138 9.10 3.83 -22.02
C SER A 138 7.85 3.38 -22.79
N THR A 139 7.10 2.41 -22.25
CA THR A 139 5.89 1.83 -22.85
C THR A 139 4.62 2.11 -22.03
N SER A 140 4.65 3.12 -21.15
CA SER A 140 3.53 3.45 -20.26
C SER A 140 2.17 3.55 -20.98
N PRO A 141 1.10 2.92 -20.44
CA PRO A 141 1.00 2.27 -19.12
C PRO A 141 1.36 0.78 -19.08
N VAL A 142 1.85 0.20 -20.18
CA VAL A 142 2.06 -1.25 -20.29
C VAL A 142 3.53 -1.57 -20.05
N GLU A 143 3.78 -2.50 -19.14
CA GLU A 143 5.13 -2.98 -18.91
C GLU A 143 5.55 -3.93 -20.06
N SER A 144 6.68 -3.63 -20.71
CA SER A 144 7.19 -4.37 -21.88
C SER A 144 8.39 -5.28 -21.57
N ILE A 145 8.93 -5.18 -20.35
CA ILE A 145 10.05 -5.98 -19.88
C ILE A 145 9.50 -7.07 -18.97
N ASP A 146 10.01 -8.30 -19.10
CA ASP A 146 9.63 -9.42 -18.24
C ASP A 146 9.91 -9.06 -16.77
N SER A 147 8.85 -8.76 -16.05
CA SER A 147 8.93 -8.17 -14.72
C SER A 147 9.01 -9.23 -13.64
N SER A 148 9.75 -8.86 -12.60
CA SER A 148 10.18 -9.70 -11.48
C SER A 148 9.07 -10.51 -10.84
N ASP A 149 9.46 -11.64 -10.21
CA ASP A 149 8.56 -12.50 -9.43
C ASP A 149 7.81 -11.73 -8.34
N ILE A 150 6.55 -11.37 -8.63
CA ILE A 150 5.59 -10.85 -7.65
C ILE A 150 5.45 -11.89 -6.52
N PRO A 151 5.55 -11.48 -5.23
CA PRO A 151 5.46 -12.40 -4.12
C PRO A 151 4.09 -13.08 -4.10
N ARG A 152 4.07 -14.38 -3.78
CA ARG A 152 2.84 -15.17 -3.75
C ARG A 152 2.27 -15.20 -2.34
N GLY A 153 0.94 -15.17 -2.23
CA GLY A 153 0.27 -15.36 -0.92
C GLY A 153 0.59 -16.69 -0.25
N SER A 154 0.96 -17.71 -1.02
CA SER A 154 1.40 -19.02 -0.51
C SER A 154 2.86 -19.07 -0.07
N ASP A 155 3.65 -18.00 -0.28
CA ASP A 155 5.06 -17.96 0.11
C ASP A 155 5.22 -18.01 1.64
N GLY A 156 6.24 -18.75 2.10
CA GLY A 156 6.58 -18.88 3.51
C GLY A 156 7.43 -17.73 4.04
N THR A 157 7.67 -17.73 5.36
CA THR A 157 8.30 -16.61 6.08
C THR A 157 9.64 -16.16 5.49
N SER A 158 10.52 -17.09 5.14
CA SER A 158 11.83 -16.74 4.57
C SER A 158 11.71 -16.01 3.24
N LYS A 159 10.84 -16.49 2.34
CA LYS A 159 10.69 -15.90 1.01
C LYS A 159 9.98 -14.56 1.09
N THR A 160 8.95 -14.44 1.93
CA THR A 160 8.23 -13.18 2.18
C THR A 160 9.17 -12.10 2.72
N LEU A 161 9.89 -12.35 3.82
CA LEU A 161 10.76 -11.32 4.41
C LEU A 161 11.97 -11.01 3.52
N GLN A 162 12.51 -12.00 2.80
CA GLN A 162 13.61 -11.78 1.86
C GLN A 162 13.16 -10.96 0.64
N PHE A 163 11.92 -11.10 0.19
CA PHE A 163 11.34 -10.26 -0.86
C PHE A 163 11.41 -8.79 -0.47
N PHE A 164 10.85 -8.37 0.67
CA PHE A 164 10.88 -6.96 1.10
C PHE A 164 12.31 -6.42 1.27
N LYS A 165 13.24 -7.25 1.76
CA LYS A 165 14.65 -6.88 1.89
C LYS A 165 15.30 -6.62 0.53
N ARG A 166 15.11 -7.51 -0.45
CA ARG A 166 15.72 -7.40 -1.77
C ARG A 166 15.05 -6.33 -2.62
N GLU A 167 13.74 -6.28 -2.59
CA GLU A 167 12.93 -5.43 -3.48
C GLU A 167 12.96 -3.97 -3.04
N PHE A 168 12.82 -3.73 -1.74
CA PHE A 168 12.64 -2.39 -1.18
C PHE A 168 13.73 -1.97 -0.17
N GLY A 169 14.74 -2.80 0.05
CA GLY A 169 15.77 -2.54 1.08
C GLY A 169 15.17 -2.44 2.49
N MET A 170 14.05 -3.13 2.74
CA MET A 170 13.32 -3.01 4.00
C MET A 170 13.85 -3.95 5.07
N LYS A 171 13.95 -3.44 6.30
CA LYS A 171 14.15 -4.25 7.50
C LYS A 171 12.85 -4.98 7.86
N THR A 172 12.93 -5.99 8.72
CA THR A 172 11.76 -6.77 9.15
C THR A 172 10.64 -5.89 9.71
N GLN A 173 10.95 -4.87 10.50
CA GLN A 173 9.93 -3.93 11.01
C GLN A 173 9.18 -3.20 9.89
N GLU A 174 9.89 -2.68 8.89
CA GLU A 174 9.29 -1.97 7.75
C GLU A 174 8.43 -2.92 6.91
N ALA A 175 8.89 -4.16 6.70
CA ALA A 175 8.12 -5.19 6.02
C ALA A 175 6.83 -5.55 6.77
N VAL A 176 6.90 -5.73 8.10
CA VAL A 176 5.73 -6.00 8.94
C VAL A 176 4.77 -4.81 8.93
N ALA A 177 5.28 -3.58 8.99
CA ALA A 177 4.46 -2.38 8.89
C ALA A 177 3.72 -2.35 7.54
N LEU A 178 4.43 -2.54 6.42
CA LEU A 178 3.85 -2.50 5.07
C LEU A 178 2.83 -3.62 4.81
N LEU A 179 3.08 -4.85 5.31
CA LEU A 179 2.10 -5.95 5.26
C LEU A 179 0.77 -5.61 5.94
N GLY A 180 0.77 -4.66 6.89
CA GLY A 180 -0.45 -4.13 7.49
C GLY A 180 -1.44 -3.48 6.51
N ALA A 181 -1.00 -3.15 5.28
CA ALA A 181 -1.91 -2.74 4.21
C ALA A 181 -3.04 -3.75 3.95
N HIS A 182 -2.84 -5.02 4.29
CA HIS A 182 -3.88 -6.05 4.20
C HIS A 182 -5.06 -5.85 5.16
N THR A 183 -5.04 -4.86 6.05
CA THR A 183 -6.27 -4.37 6.70
C THR A 183 -7.29 -3.88 5.66
N LEU A 184 -6.83 -3.43 4.49
CA LEU A 184 -7.65 -2.93 3.40
C LEU A 184 -8.07 -4.04 2.43
N GLY A 185 -9.33 -4.03 2.04
CA GLY A 185 -9.86 -4.83 0.94
C GLY A 185 -10.05 -6.31 1.28
N ARG A 186 -9.88 -7.15 0.24
CA ARG A 186 -10.17 -8.59 0.29
C ARG A 186 -9.51 -9.34 -0.87
N CYS A 187 -9.36 -10.65 -0.70
CA CYS A 187 -9.04 -11.57 -1.79
C CYS A 187 -10.30 -11.95 -2.60
N SER A 188 -10.09 -12.24 -3.88
CA SER A 188 -11.12 -12.75 -4.80
C SER A 188 -10.61 -14.03 -5.46
N LEU A 189 -11.48 -15.05 -5.46
CA LEU A 189 -11.15 -16.37 -5.98
C LEU A 189 -10.64 -16.30 -7.42
N GLN A 190 -11.28 -15.50 -8.26
CA GLN A 190 -10.94 -15.34 -9.68
C GLN A 190 -9.59 -14.65 -9.91
N ASN A 191 -9.16 -13.78 -8.97
CA ASN A 191 -7.95 -12.99 -9.13
C ASN A 191 -6.72 -13.68 -8.53
N SER A 192 -6.85 -14.33 -7.37
CA SER A 192 -5.69 -14.85 -6.63
C SER A 192 -5.81 -16.33 -6.24
N GLY A 193 -6.98 -16.94 -6.40
CA GLY A 193 -7.28 -18.28 -5.87
C GLY A 193 -7.60 -18.30 -4.36
N PHE A 194 -7.60 -17.14 -3.70
CA PHE A 194 -7.98 -16.96 -2.29
C PHE A 194 -9.30 -16.19 -2.19
N VAL A 195 -10.03 -16.31 -1.08
CA VAL A 195 -11.34 -15.65 -0.96
C VAL A 195 -11.72 -15.24 0.47
N GLY A 196 -12.12 -13.97 0.62
CA GLY A 196 -12.52 -13.33 1.89
C GLY A 196 -11.70 -12.08 2.21
N SER A 197 -12.11 -11.33 3.24
CA SER A 197 -11.36 -10.18 3.78
C SER A 197 -10.41 -10.62 4.89
N TRP A 198 -9.41 -9.80 5.20
CA TRP A 198 -8.52 -10.03 6.35
C TRP A 198 -9.12 -9.59 7.67
N VAL A 199 -9.97 -8.56 7.64
CA VAL A 199 -10.54 -7.92 8.82
C VAL A 199 -12.05 -7.88 8.75
N ASP A 200 -12.66 -7.73 9.93
CA ASP A 200 -14.07 -7.45 10.12
C ASP A 200 -14.25 -6.36 11.20
N GLN A 201 -15.51 -6.08 11.55
CA GLN A 201 -15.86 -4.98 12.44
C GLN A 201 -15.36 -5.15 13.88
N ARG A 202 -15.03 -6.38 14.33
CA ARG A 202 -14.65 -6.65 15.73
C ARG A 202 -13.37 -5.94 16.15
N PHE A 203 -12.47 -5.68 15.19
CA PHE A 203 -11.14 -5.16 15.48
C PHE A 203 -10.86 -3.79 14.88
N SER A 204 -11.76 -3.27 14.03
CA SER A 204 -11.59 -1.94 13.46
C SER A 204 -11.70 -0.85 14.54
N THR A 205 -10.89 0.20 14.38
CA THR A 205 -10.90 1.40 15.21
C THR A 205 -12.02 2.37 14.83
N ALA A 206 -12.62 2.19 13.65
CA ALA A 206 -13.78 2.96 13.22
C ALA A 206 -15.04 2.42 13.93
N PRO A 207 -15.80 3.25 14.67
CA PRO A 207 -17.05 2.80 15.28
C PRO A 207 -18.08 2.48 14.18
N PRO A 208 -18.94 1.46 14.38
CA PRO A 208 -20.08 1.23 13.51
C PRO A 208 -21.01 2.46 13.50
N GLY A 209 -21.50 2.87 12.35
CA GLY A 209 -22.46 3.98 12.24
C GLY A 209 -22.36 4.76 10.95
N GLU A 210 -23.34 5.63 10.73
CA GLU A 210 -23.42 6.47 9.52
C GLU A 210 -22.17 7.34 9.35
N GLY A 211 -21.61 7.33 8.14
CA GLY A 211 -20.48 8.17 7.75
C GLY A 211 -19.10 7.51 7.86
N ASN A 212 -18.97 6.36 8.53
CA ASN A 212 -17.72 5.60 8.54
C ASN A 212 -17.66 4.60 7.39
N LEU A 213 -16.43 4.27 6.98
CA LEU A 213 -16.23 3.23 5.97
C LEU A 213 -16.36 1.85 6.62
N SER A 214 -16.72 0.86 5.81
CA SER A 214 -16.59 -0.54 6.19
C SER A 214 -15.14 -0.84 6.60
N PRO A 215 -14.91 -1.86 7.46
CA PRO A 215 -13.56 -2.22 7.90
C PRO A 215 -12.55 -2.39 6.77
N THR A 216 -12.98 -2.91 5.61
CA THR A 216 -12.11 -3.09 4.44
C THR A 216 -11.67 -1.78 3.76
N GLY A 217 -12.22 -0.64 4.14
CA GLY A 217 -11.83 0.69 3.68
C GLY A 217 -11.08 1.51 4.73
N ILE A 218 -10.82 0.96 5.92
CA ILE A 218 -10.20 1.67 7.04
C ILE A 218 -8.73 1.23 7.19
N LEU A 219 -7.81 2.19 7.20
CA LEU A 219 -6.41 1.93 7.52
C LEU A 219 -6.21 2.01 9.03
N ASP A 220 -6.33 0.86 9.69
CA ASP A 220 -6.08 0.68 11.11
C ASP A 220 -5.34 -0.63 11.41
N ASN A 221 -4.97 -0.82 12.68
CA ASN A 221 -4.21 -1.97 13.13
C ASN A 221 -5.06 -3.25 13.31
N ALA A 222 -6.30 -3.30 12.79
CA ALA A 222 -7.17 -4.47 12.90
C ALA A 222 -6.50 -5.74 12.38
N TYR A 223 -5.76 -5.65 11.27
CA TYR A 223 -4.95 -6.76 10.72
C TYR A 223 -4.06 -7.43 11.77
N TYR A 224 -3.36 -6.65 12.60
CA TYR A 224 -2.48 -7.23 13.62
C TYR A 224 -3.26 -7.83 14.78
N ARG A 225 -4.34 -7.17 15.19
CA ARG A 225 -5.20 -7.68 16.27
C ARG A 225 -5.90 -8.97 15.86
N MET A 226 -6.38 -9.06 14.61
CA MET A 226 -6.87 -10.30 14.01
C MET A 226 -5.82 -11.43 14.15
N ILE A 227 -4.57 -11.18 13.73
CA ILE A 227 -3.51 -12.19 13.75
C ILE A 227 -3.11 -12.61 15.18
N ILE A 228 -3.01 -11.65 16.09
CA ILE A 228 -2.45 -11.87 17.44
C ILE A 228 -3.52 -12.31 18.44
N ASP A 229 -4.73 -11.75 18.36
CA ASP A 229 -5.80 -11.96 19.33
C ASP A 229 -6.69 -13.16 18.92
N ILE A 230 -6.86 -13.42 17.62
CA ILE A 230 -7.61 -14.58 17.13
C ILE A 230 -6.64 -15.73 16.86
N VAL A 231 -6.54 -16.64 17.82
CA VAL A 231 -5.81 -17.90 17.71
C VAL A 231 -6.77 -18.98 18.24
N PRO A 232 -7.04 -20.09 17.52
CA PRO A 232 -6.14 -20.77 16.58
C PRO A 232 -6.50 -20.73 15.09
N TRP A 233 -5.71 -20.07 14.22
CA TRP A 233 -5.91 -20.15 12.76
C TRP A 233 -5.83 -21.59 12.20
N THR A 234 -6.76 -21.96 11.33
CA THR A 234 -6.84 -23.29 10.69
C THR A 234 -6.68 -23.21 9.17
N GLN A 235 -6.03 -24.21 8.58
CA GLN A 235 -5.88 -24.29 7.13
C GLN A 235 -7.11 -24.92 6.49
N VAL A 236 -7.58 -24.33 5.39
CA VAL A 236 -8.64 -24.87 4.55
C VAL A 236 -8.22 -24.88 3.09
N ASN A 237 -8.76 -25.84 2.32
CA ASN A 237 -8.56 -25.91 0.88
C ASN A 237 -9.60 -25.07 0.15
N ILE A 238 -9.13 -24.16 -0.69
CA ILE A 238 -9.96 -23.28 -1.52
C ILE A 238 -9.94 -23.79 -2.96
N ASN A 239 -11.10 -24.26 -3.40
CA ASN A 239 -11.35 -24.73 -4.76
C ASN A 239 -10.34 -25.78 -5.29
N GLY A 240 -9.68 -26.55 -4.43
CA GLY A 240 -8.65 -27.53 -4.81
C GLY A 240 -7.29 -26.92 -5.20
N THR A 241 -7.14 -25.59 -5.16
CA THR A 241 -5.99 -24.90 -5.80
C THR A 241 -5.08 -24.14 -4.83
N ARG A 242 -5.59 -23.79 -3.65
CA ARG A 242 -4.86 -23.01 -2.65
C ARG A 242 -5.19 -23.48 -1.25
N ILE A 243 -4.21 -23.34 -0.36
CA ILE A 243 -4.43 -23.40 1.08
C ILE A 243 -4.44 -21.99 1.63
N GLN A 244 -5.51 -21.63 2.35
CA GLN A 244 -5.61 -20.38 3.10
C GLN A 244 -5.87 -20.67 4.57
N TRP A 245 -5.49 -19.76 5.44
CA TRP A 245 -5.83 -19.82 6.86
C TRP A 245 -7.17 -19.12 7.08
N GLN A 246 -8.03 -19.71 7.89
CA GLN A 246 -9.32 -19.16 8.28
C GLN A 246 -9.49 -19.20 9.79
N GLU A 247 -10.31 -18.28 10.30
CA GLU A 247 -10.74 -18.33 11.69
C GLU A 247 -11.59 -19.60 11.93
N PRO A 248 -11.37 -20.33 13.05
CA PRO A 248 -12.10 -21.58 13.35
C PRO A 248 -13.60 -21.43 13.55
N SER A 249 -14.08 -20.22 13.79
CA SER A 249 -15.50 -19.91 14.02
C SER A 249 -16.39 -20.44 12.90
N ASN A 250 -15.83 -20.60 11.68
CA ASN A 250 -16.47 -21.26 10.56
C ASN A 250 -15.48 -22.20 9.85
N SER A 251 -15.71 -23.51 9.98
CA SER A 251 -14.88 -24.53 9.33
C SER A 251 -15.19 -24.71 7.83
N ILE A 252 -16.27 -24.11 7.33
CA ILE A 252 -16.64 -24.18 5.92
C ILE A 252 -15.67 -23.26 5.13
N PRO A 253 -15.00 -23.77 4.08
CA PRO A 253 -14.15 -22.96 3.22
C PRO A 253 -14.91 -21.78 2.61
N ASN A 254 -14.29 -20.59 2.59
CA ASN A 254 -14.94 -19.35 2.14
C ASN A 254 -15.44 -19.38 0.69
N ASP A 255 -14.91 -20.24 -0.18
CA ASP A 255 -15.39 -20.42 -1.56
C ASP A 255 -16.74 -21.15 -1.64
N LYS A 256 -17.18 -21.78 -0.54
CA LYS A 256 -18.49 -22.43 -0.43
C LYS A 256 -19.54 -21.56 0.26
N LEU A 257 -19.20 -20.32 0.62
CA LEU A 257 -20.05 -19.42 1.38
C LEU A 257 -20.34 -18.13 0.60
N PRO A 258 -21.56 -17.56 0.79
CA PRO A 258 -21.84 -16.19 0.36
C PRO A 258 -20.98 -15.21 1.17
N GLU A 259 -20.68 -14.04 0.60
CA GLU A 259 -19.76 -13.05 1.19
C GLU A 259 -20.12 -12.68 2.63
N SER A 260 -21.40 -12.51 2.95
CA SER A 260 -21.89 -12.16 4.30
C SER A 260 -21.68 -13.24 5.37
N LYS A 261 -21.32 -14.48 4.98
CA LYS A 261 -21.08 -15.60 5.90
C LYS A 261 -19.62 -16.04 5.95
N ARG A 262 -18.74 -15.39 5.19
CA ARG A 262 -17.31 -15.74 5.15
C ARG A 262 -16.62 -15.29 6.44
N SER A 263 -15.69 -16.11 6.91
CA SER A 263 -14.79 -15.73 7.99
C SER A 263 -13.58 -14.98 7.45
N PRO A 264 -12.91 -14.17 8.27
CA PRO A 264 -11.63 -13.60 7.90
C PRO A 264 -10.60 -14.65 7.50
N LEU A 265 -9.71 -14.27 6.57
CA LEU A 265 -8.64 -15.13 6.08
C LEU A 265 -7.27 -14.56 6.40
N LEU A 266 -6.26 -15.43 6.41
CA LEU A 266 -4.86 -15.07 6.29
C LEU A 266 -4.18 -15.92 5.20
N LEU A 267 -3.21 -15.32 4.53
CA LEU A 267 -2.30 -15.99 3.62
C LEU A 267 -1.09 -16.55 4.39
N ASN A 268 -0.30 -17.44 3.79
CA ASN A 268 0.97 -17.87 4.40
C ASN A 268 1.92 -16.69 4.63
N SER A 269 1.91 -15.73 3.69
CA SER A 269 2.67 -14.49 3.81
C SER A 269 2.21 -13.60 4.96
N ASP A 270 0.94 -13.67 5.36
CA ASP A 270 0.43 -12.93 6.52
C ASP A 270 0.86 -13.61 7.82
N MET A 271 0.72 -14.93 7.88
CA MET A 271 1.16 -15.72 9.01
C MET A 271 2.66 -15.52 9.32
N ALA A 272 3.46 -15.14 8.32
CA ALA A 272 4.89 -14.85 8.48
C ALA A 272 5.20 -13.74 9.49
N ILE A 273 4.27 -12.81 9.76
CA ILE A 273 4.53 -11.71 10.71
C ILE A 273 4.55 -12.20 12.17
N SER A 274 4.06 -13.41 12.44
CA SER A 274 4.00 -13.98 13.79
C SER A 274 4.64 -15.37 13.87
N TRP A 275 4.55 -16.19 12.82
CA TRP A 275 5.03 -17.58 12.82
C TRP A 275 6.04 -17.86 11.70
N ILE A 276 6.85 -18.91 11.91
CA ILE A 276 7.72 -19.49 10.90
C ILE A 276 6.90 -20.48 10.07
N ILE A 277 6.54 -20.04 8.87
CA ILE A 277 5.74 -20.77 7.90
C ILE A 277 6.63 -21.34 6.81
N LYS A 278 6.51 -22.65 6.59
CA LYS A 278 7.23 -23.42 5.57
C LYS A 278 6.22 -24.23 4.75
N PRO A 279 5.79 -23.71 3.59
CA PRO A 279 4.95 -24.45 2.66
C PRO A 279 5.65 -25.74 2.21
N SER A 280 4.89 -26.83 2.15
CA SER A 280 5.37 -28.18 1.79
C SER A 280 4.97 -28.61 0.37
N ASP A 281 4.10 -27.84 -0.28
CA ASP A 281 3.62 -28.07 -1.64
C ASP A 281 3.31 -26.75 -2.36
N ALA A 282 2.88 -26.85 -3.62
CA ALA A 282 2.51 -25.70 -4.44
C ALA A 282 1.18 -25.03 -4.03
N LEU A 283 0.31 -25.74 -3.30
CA LEU A 283 -0.96 -25.23 -2.81
C LEU A 283 -0.74 -24.25 -1.64
N GLY A 284 0.33 -24.47 -0.88
CA GLY A 284 0.67 -23.68 0.30
C GLY A 284 0.49 -24.44 1.62
N THR A 285 0.39 -25.77 1.62
CA THR A 285 0.16 -26.56 2.84
C THR A 285 1.30 -26.43 3.84
N VAL A 286 0.98 -26.22 5.12
CA VAL A 286 1.93 -26.05 6.22
C VAL A 286 1.72 -27.14 7.28
N SER A 287 2.79 -27.79 7.71
CA SER A 287 2.70 -28.93 8.63
C SER A 287 2.49 -28.55 10.10
N CYS A 288 2.98 -27.37 10.53
CA CYS A 288 2.77 -26.88 11.89
C CYS A 288 1.41 -26.19 12.04
N ARG A 289 0.92 -26.07 13.28
CA ARG A 289 -0.26 -25.25 13.61
C ARG A 289 0.02 -24.37 14.82
N PRO A 290 -0.45 -23.11 14.87
CA PRO A 290 -0.16 -22.18 15.96
C PRO A 290 -0.42 -22.71 17.38
N THR A 291 -1.47 -23.51 17.59
CA THR A 291 -1.85 -24.05 18.91
C THR A 291 -1.67 -25.56 19.07
N SER A 292 -0.97 -26.22 18.13
CA SER A 292 -0.75 -27.66 18.23
C SER A 292 0.20 -27.97 19.40
N LEU A 293 -0.22 -28.85 20.32
CA LEU A 293 0.65 -29.37 21.38
C LEU A 293 1.76 -30.29 20.84
N LYS A 294 1.52 -30.94 19.68
CA LYS A 294 2.47 -31.90 19.08
C LYS A 294 3.43 -31.24 18.09
N THR A 295 2.93 -30.28 17.31
CA THR A 295 3.64 -29.65 16.18
C THR A 295 3.37 -28.14 16.13
N PRO A 296 3.75 -27.38 17.19
CA PRO A 296 3.49 -25.94 17.25
C PRO A 296 4.29 -25.19 16.17
N CYS A 297 3.67 -24.18 15.56
CA CYS A 297 4.43 -23.23 14.76
C CYS A 297 5.26 -22.34 15.69
N ARG A 298 6.58 -22.28 15.47
CA ARG A 298 7.47 -21.37 16.22
C ARG A 298 7.25 -19.93 15.78
N HIS A 299 7.42 -18.98 16.68
CA HIS A 299 7.35 -17.56 16.34
C HIS A 299 8.51 -17.12 15.45
N SER A 300 8.23 -16.24 14.48
CA SER A 300 9.25 -15.59 13.66
C SER A 300 9.84 -14.39 14.40
N ASN A 301 10.97 -13.86 13.91
CA ASN A 301 11.54 -12.62 14.42
C ASN A 301 10.65 -11.38 14.16
N ALA A 302 9.64 -11.50 13.31
CA ALA A 302 8.66 -10.46 13.04
C ALA A 302 7.60 -10.33 14.16
N HIS A 303 7.40 -11.39 14.96
CA HIS A 303 6.31 -11.49 15.95
C HIS A 303 6.28 -10.32 16.95
N THR A 304 7.45 -9.85 17.39
CA THR A 304 7.53 -8.72 18.33
C THR A 304 6.93 -7.45 17.72
N PHE A 305 7.18 -7.16 16.45
CA PHE A 305 6.62 -5.99 15.77
C PHE A 305 5.11 -6.12 15.58
N ALA A 306 4.63 -7.31 15.21
CA ALA A 306 3.19 -7.56 15.10
C ALA A 306 2.46 -7.32 16.43
N LYS A 307 3.01 -7.76 17.56
CA LYS A 307 2.45 -7.47 18.89
C LYS A 307 2.47 -5.98 19.24
N ILE A 308 3.54 -5.27 18.89
CA ILE A 308 3.64 -3.82 19.12
C ILE A 308 2.54 -3.09 18.33
N TYR A 309 2.39 -3.41 17.05
CA TYR A 309 1.38 -2.79 16.19
C TYR A 309 -0.05 -3.17 16.59
N ALA A 310 -0.30 -4.40 17.05
CA ALA A 310 -1.60 -4.79 17.61
C ALA A 310 -2.02 -3.94 18.81
N LYS A 311 -1.07 -3.48 19.63
CA LYS A 311 -1.33 -2.68 20.83
C LYS A 311 -1.36 -1.16 20.59
N ASN A 312 -0.81 -0.68 19.47
CA ASN A 312 -0.63 0.75 19.25
C ASN A 312 -0.87 1.12 17.78
N ASN A 313 -2.10 1.55 17.49
CA ASN A 313 -2.53 1.97 16.16
C ASN A 313 -1.76 3.21 15.67
N ALA A 314 -1.63 4.25 16.50
CA ALA A 314 -0.90 5.47 16.17
C ALA A 314 0.55 5.20 15.74
N LEU A 315 1.25 4.33 16.47
CA LEU A 315 2.61 3.92 16.15
C LEU A 315 2.66 3.15 14.82
N TRP A 316 1.73 2.22 14.61
CA TRP A 316 1.67 1.49 13.35
C TRP A 316 1.39 2.42 12.17
N VAL A 317 0.39 3.29 12.23
CA VAL A 317 0.08 4.24 11.15
C VAL A 317 1.29 5.12 10.83
N LYS A 318 2.04 5.56 11.85
CA LYS A 318 3.28 6.33 11.69
C LYS A 318 4.37 5.53 10.96
N ASP A 319 4.60 4.28 11.34
CA ASP A 319 5.63 3.43 10.73
C ASP A 319 5.20 2.93 9.34
N PHE A 320 3.93 2.60 9.14
CA PHE A 320 3.32 2.31 7.85
C PHE A 320 3.50 3.49 6.89
N THR A 321 3.21 4.72 7.33
CA THR A 321 3.42 5.93 6.52
C THR A 321 4.87 6.03 6.03
N LYS A 322 5.85 5.74 6.88
CA LYS A 322 7.28 5.76 6.48
C LYS A 322 7.60 4.64 5.50
N ALA A 323 7.17 3.41 5.77
CA ALA A 323 7.45 2.25 4.94
C ALA A 323 6.79 2.38 3.55
N PHE A 324 5.52 2.80 3.51
CA PHE A 324 4.78 3.02 2.28
C PHE A 324 5.41 4.14 1.45
N ASN A 325 5.74 5.30 2.04
CA ASN A 325 6.44 6.37 1.33
C ASN A 325 7.81 5.91 0.80
N LYS A 326 8.59 5.16 1.60
CA LYS A 326 9.88 4.58 1.15
C LYS A 326 9.70 3.69 -0.09
N MET A 327 8.66 2.87 -0.11
CA MET A 327 8.32 2.01 -1.26
C MET A 327 7.97 2.87 -2.49
N ILE A 328 7.01 3.80 -2.37
CA ILE A 328 6.57 4.60 -3.53
C ILE A 328 7.62 5.62 -3.99
N GLU A 329 8.68 5.87 -3.22
CA GLU A 329 9.80 6.73 -3.64
C GLU A 329 10.85 5.98 -4.49
N MET A 330 10.71 4.69 -4.71
CA MET A 330 11.62 3.93 -5.56
C MET A 330 11.37 4.24 -7.03
N ASN A 331 12.29 4.97 -7.65
CA ASN A 331 12.30 5.28 -9.07
C ASN A 331 13.74 5.56 -9.48
N GLU A 332 14.05 5.46 -10.78
CA GLU A 332 15.38 5.82 -11.29
C GLU A 332 15.67 7.33 -11.16
N ASN A 333 14.64 8.17 -11.22
CA ASN A 333 14.79 9.60 -11.02
C ASN A 333 14.96 9.96 -9.55
N LYS A 334 15.79 10.97 -9.30
CA LYS A 334 15.79 11.68 -8.02
C LYS A 334 14.50 12.48 -7.88
N LEU A 335 13.62 12.05 -6.97
CA LEU A 335 12.33 12.69 -6.74
C LEU A 335 12.46 14.02 -5.97
N ARG A 336 11.52 14.93 -6.20
CA ARG A 336 11.45 16.27 -5.59
C ARG A 336 10.25 16.37 -4.65
N LYS A 337 10.31 17.28 -3.66
CA LYS A 337 9.12 17.57 -2.82
C LYS A 337 7.97 18.00 -3.72
N ALA A 338 6.76 17.51 -3.42
CA ALA A 338 5.56 17.97 -4.12
C ALA A 338 5.42 19.50 -3.99
N PRO A 339 4.89 20.19 -5.02
CA PRO A 339 4.68 21.62 -4.97
C PRO A 339 3.75 22.00 -3.80
N ILE A 340 4.23 22.92 -2.96
CA ILE A 340 3.44 23.58 -1.92
C ILE A 340 3.10 24.99 -2.38
N PHE A 341 2.03 25.56 -1.84
CA PHE A 341 1.67 26.95 -2.14
C PHE A 341 2.76 27.86 -1.56
N TYR A 342 3.59 28.46 -2.42
CA TYR A 342 4.42 29.61 -2.06
C TYR A 342 3.60 30.87 -2.33
N GLY A 343 2.61 31.12 -1.49
CA GLY A 343 1.98 32.44 -1.44
C GLY A 343 2.92 33.37 -0.68
N TYR A 344 3.40 34.41 -1.36
CA TYR A 344 3.88 35.70 -0.85
C TYR A 344 3.86 35.86 0.70
N PHE A 345 4.80 35.26 1.41
CA PHE A 345 5.01 35.46 2.86
C PHE A 345 6.50 35.48 3.27
N ASP A 346 7.43 35.44 2.32
CA ASP A 346 8.89 35.46 2.61
C ASP A 346 9.52 36.87 2.56
N GLU A 347 8.72 37.95 2.50
CA GLU A 347 9.24 39.34 2.54
C GLU A 347 8.92 40.10 3.84
N MET A 348 8.25 39.50 4.84
CA MET A 348 7.95 40.20 6.11
C MET A 348 8.66 39.67 7.36
N ASN A 349 9.51 38.65 7.27
CA ASN A 349 10.28 38.14 8.43
C ASN A 349 11.81 38.23 8.22
N SER A 350 12.31 39.34 7.66
CA SER A 350 13.76 39.64 7.64
C SER A 350 14.23 40.59 8.75
N HIS A 351 13.39 40.83 9.77
CA HIS A 351 13.76 41.61 10.95
C HIS A 351 13.36 40.88 12.25
N ASP A 352 14.06 39.80 12.55
CA ASP A 352 14.17 39.32 13.93
C ASP A 352 15.54 39.76 14.48
N GLU A 353 15.52 40.82 15.28
CA GLU A 353 16.56 41.09 16.29
C GLU A 353 16.52 40.00 17.38
N PRO A 354 17.66 39.69 18.02
CA PRO A 354 17.73 38.58 18.96
C PRO A 354 17.06 38.94 20.29
N ILE A 355 16.02 38.20 20.67
CA ILE A 355 15.42 38.29 22.00
C ILE A 355 16.31 37.54 22.99
N ASN A 356 16.82 38.30 23.95
CA ASN A 356 17.62 37.90 25.09
C ASN A 356 16.81 36.98 26.04
N GLU A 357 17.35 35.80 26.38
CA GLU A 357 16.81 34.94 27.43
C GLU A 357 17.04 35.60 28.80
N SER A 358 15.97 35.99 29.49
CA SER A 358 15.98 36.17 30.94
C SER A 358 15.04 35.14 31.56
N VAL A 359 15.66 34.21 32.26
CA VAL A 359 15.09 33.25 33.21
C VAL A 359 14.40 34.01 34.34
N ASP A 360 13.20 33.60 34.72
CA ASP A 360 12.75 33.66 36.11
C ASP A 360 11.74 32.54 36.40
N GLU A 361 12.12 31.71 37.37
CA GLU A 361 11.32 30.69 38.06
C GLU A 361 10.20 31.35 38.87
N ILE A 362 8.98 30.79 38.89
CA ILE A 362 8.19 30.67 40.13
C ILE A 362 7.37 29.35 40.10
N SER A 363 7.44 28.69 41.26
CA SER A 363 6.98 27.39 41.75
C SER A 363 5.52 26.95 41.54
N GLU A 364 5.38 25.63 41.49
CA GLU A 364 4.47 24.74 42.25
C GLU A 364 3.20 25.36 42.87
N ASP A 365 2.03 24.81 42.54
CA ASP A 365 1.29 23.93 43.46
C ASP A 365 -0.07 23.41 42.91
N ILE A 366 -0.26 22.08 43.01
CA ILE A 366 -1.48 21.38 43.48
C ILE A 366 -2.77 21.38 42.59
N PHE A 367 -2.95 20.34 41.75
CA PHE A 367 -3.85 19.17 41.91
C PHE A 367 -3.92 18.32 40.64
#